data_AF-A0A7S4B7T4-F1
#
_entry.id   AF-A0A7S4B7T4-F1
#
_cell.length_a   1.000
_cell.length_b   1.000
_cell.length_c   1.000
_cell.angle_alpha   90.00
_cell.angle_beta   90.00
_cell.angle_gamma   90.00
#
_symmetry.space_group_name_H-M   'P 1'
#
loop_
_entity.id
_entity.type
_entity.pdbx_description
1 polymer ?
#
loop_
_entity_poly.entity_id
_entity_poly.type
_entity_poly.pdbx_seq_one_letter_code
_entity_poly.pdbx_strand_id
1 'polypeptide(L)'
;MAAPRHVSMSHIDEANRQLRGSVLGRSVAQLPEHQLLLLACALSLQKVRGRVDLEQHEIAERHTNLCRLYASIDTPTFEEQDEAIARLLCSRLMTPGAAPGQVRAAATAEDVRQAAKTQQRLAHILEKLPL
;
A
#
# COMPACT_ATOMS: atom_id res chain seq x y z
N MET A 1 -15.79 17.87 -28.49
CA MET A 1 -15.71 16.42 -28.18
C MET A 1 -17.08 15.96 -27.73
N ALA A 2 -17.73 15.07 -28.48
CA ALA A 2 -19.07 14.58 -28.15
C ALA A 2 -18.98 13.48 -27.08
N ALA A 3 -19.79 13.58 -26.01
CA ALA A 3 -19.87 12.54 -25.00
C ALA A 3 -20.53 11.26 -25.57
N PRO A 4 -20.02 10.06 -25.25
CA PRO A 4 -20.57 8.82 -25.78
C PRO A 4 -22.00 8.58 -25.28
N ARG A 5 -22.93 8.31 -26.21
CA ARG A 5 -24.37 8.19 -25.94
C ARG A 5 -24.80 6.87 -25.30
N HIS A 6 -23.91 5.89 -25.14
CA HIS A 6 -24.18 4.65 -24.41
C HIS A 6 -22.95 4.13 -23.67
N VAL A 7 -23.08 3.94 -22.36
CA VAL A 7 -22.08 3.25 -21.52
C VAL A 7 -22.40 1.75 -21.58
N SER A 8 -21.59 0.97 -22.28
CA SER A 8 -21.67 -0.49 -22.30
C SER A 8 -20.78 -1.08 -21.21
N MET A 9 -21.01 -2.34 -20.84
CA MET A 9 -20.16 -3.08 -19.89
C MET A 9 -18.67 -3.07 -20.29
N SER A 10 -18.39 -3.08 -21.60
CA SER A 10 -17.04 -2.95 -22.13
C SER A 10 -16.37 -1.60 -21.84
N HIS A 11 -17.13 -0.48 -21.75
CA HIS A 11 -16.58 0.80 -21.30
C HIS A 11 -16.27 0.81 -19.80
N ILE A 12 -17.05 0.07 -19.00
CA ILE A 12 -16.79 -0.12 -17.57
C ILE A 12 -15.54 -0.98 -17.37
N ASP A 13 -15.36 -2.03 -18.17
CA ASP A 13 -14.16 -2.88 -18.13
C ASP A 13 -12.91 -2.17 -18.66
N GLU A 14 -13.02 -1.32 -19.68
CA GLU A 14 -11.93 -0.50 -20.21
C GLU A 14 -11.54 0.59 -19.20
N ALA A 15 -12.50 1.27 -18.58
CA ALA A 15 -12.26 2.19 -17.48
C ALA A 15 -11.62 1.46 -16.28
N ASN A 16 -12.10 0.27 -15.93
CA ASN A 16 -11.50 -0.57 -14.89
C ASN A 16 -10.08 -1.03 -15.27
N ARG A 17 -9.77 -1.31 -16.53
CA ARG A 17 -8.40 -1.63 -16.98
C ARG A 17 -7.49 -0.41 -16.94
N GLN A 18 -7.98 0.76 -17.34
CA GLN A 18 -7.25 2.02 -17.23
C GLN A 18 -7.00 2.41 -15.77
N LEU A 19 -7.94 2.07 -14.87
CA LEU A 19 -7.78 2.18 -13.41
C LEU A 19 -6.85 1.09 -12.84
N ARG A 20 -6.89 -0.15 -13.34
CA ARG A 20 -5.95 -1.24 -12.96
C ARG A 20 -4.52 -0.97 -13.43
N GLY A 21 -4.36 -0.18 -14.49
CA GLY A 21 -3.10 0.40 -14.94
C GLY A 21 -2.84 1.80 -14.37
N SER A 22 -3.50 2.18 -13.27
CA SER A 22 -3.33 3.50 -12.67
C SER A 22 -1.85 3.75 -12.36
N VAL A 23 -1.48 5.03 -12.41
CA VAL A 23 -0.15 5.48 -12.00
C VAL A 23 0.19 4.95 -10.60
N LEU A 24 -0.79 4.90 -9.69
CA LEU A 24 -0.63 4.34 -8.35
C LEU A 24 -0.29 2.84 -8.39
N GLY A 25 -1.05 2.02 -9.11
CA GLY A 25 -0.77 0.58 -9.22
C GLY A 25 0.63 0.29 -9.78
N ARG A 26 1.07 1.06 -10.78
CA ARG A 26 2.45 0.95 -11.31
C ARG A 26 3.50 1.40 -10.29
N SER A 27 3.25 2.48 -9.57
CA SER A 27 4.15 2.95 -8.51
C SER A 27 4.27 1.93 -7.38
N VAL A 28 3.16 1.30 -6.96
CA VAL A 28 3.16 0.24 -5.95
C VAL A 28 3.94 -0.98 -6.42
N ALA A 29 3.81 -1.38 -7.70
CA ALA A 29 4.54 -2.50 -8.27
C ALA A 29 6.07 -2.29 -8.32
N GLN A 30 6.54 -1.04 -8.31
CA GLN A 30 7.97 -0.69 -8.32
C GLN A 30 8.55 -0.45 -6.93
N LEU A 31 7.75 -0.59 -5.87
CA LEU A 31 8.23 -0.36 -4.51
C LEU A 31 9.25 -1.40 -4.07
N PRO A 32 10.32 -0.99 -3.35
CA PRO A 32 11.17 -1.91 -2.60
C PRO A 32 10.37 -2.73 -1.59
N GLU A 33 10.87 -3.93 -1.25
CA GLU A 33 10.18 -4.89 -0.37
C GLU A 33 9.72 -4.26 0.94
N HIS A 34 10.60 -3.53 1.64
CA HIS A 34 10.26 -2.85 2.89
C HIS A 34 9.15 -1.81 2.72
N GLN A 35 9.17 -1.03 1.64
CA GLN A 35 8.15 -0.01 1.41
C GLN A 35 6.81 -0.64 1.04
N LEU A 36 6.81 -1.73 0.28
CA LEU A 36 5.61 -2.50 -0.04
C LEU A 36 5.01 -3.13 1.21
N LEU A 37 5.84 -3.73 2.08
CA LEU A 37 5.37 -4.32 3.33
C LEU A 37 4.84 -3.25 4.28
N LEU A 38 5.48 -2.09 4.38
CA LEU A 38 5.04 -0.98 5.22
C LEU A 38 3.70 -0.41 4.73
N LEU A 39 3.52 -0.29 3.42
CA LEU A 39 2.23 0.08 2.81
C LEU A 39 1.14 -0.97 3.10
N ALA A 40 1.48 -2.26 3.03
CA ALA A 40 0.58 -3.34 3.42
C ALA A 40 0.21 -3.30 4.91
N CYS A 41 1.15 -2.94 5.79
CA CYS A 41 0.88 -2.73 7.22
C CYS A 41 -0.16 -1.64 7.43
N ALA A 42 -0.01 -0.51 6.76
CA ALA A 42 -0.95 0.59 6.85
C ALA A 42 -2.35 0.17 6.39
N LEU A 43 -2.49 -0.46 5.22
CA LEU A 43 -3.78 -0.96 4.74
C LEU A 43 -4.42 -1.98 5.67
N SER A 44 -3.60 -2.90 6.20
CA SER A 44 -4.05 -3.90 7.15
C SER A 44 -4.57 -3.27 8.45
N LEU A 45 -3.87 -2.27 8.96
CA LEU A 45 -4.30 -1.52 10.15
C LEU A 45 -5.57 -0.73 9.89
N GLN A 46 -5.68 -0.05 8.74
CA GLN A 46 -6.90 0.68 8.38
C GLN A 46 -8.12 -0.23 8.35
N LYS A 47 -7.97 -1.43 7.77
CA LYS A 47 -9.03 -2.44 7.70
C LYS A 47 -9.40 -2.98 9.07
N VAL A 48 -8.43 -3.37 9.89
CA VAL A 48 -8.66 -3.95 11.23
C VAL A 48 -9.23 -2.93 12.21
N ARG A 49 -8.77 -1.67 12.15
CA ARG A 49 -9.21 -0.60 13.06
C ARG A 49 -10.48 0.10 12.57
N GLY A 50 -10.84 -0.02 11.29
CA GLY A 50 -11.95 0.72 10.69
C GLY A 50 -11.70 2.23 10.62
N ARG A 51 -10.45 2.67 10.62
CA ARG A 51 -10.05 4.08 10.56
C ARG A 51 -9.12 4.32 9.39
N VAL A 52 -9.25 5.46 8.73
CA VAL A 52 -8.43 5.81 7.57
C VAL A 52 -7.09 6.43 7.98
N ASP A 53 -7.10 7.28 9.00
CA ASP A 53 -5.89 7.91 9.51
C ASP A 53 -5.28 7.04 10.62
N LEU A 54 -3.97 6.80 10.52
CA LEU A 54 -3.18 5.96 11.42
C LEU A 54 -1.96 6.72 11.91
N GLU A 55 -1.54 6.46 13.15
CA GLU A 55 -0.28 7.01 13.65
C GLU A 55 0.92 6.32 12.98
N GLN A 56 1.93 7.09 12.58
CA GLN A 56 3.14 6.54 11.95
C GLN A 56 3.82 5.48 12.83
N HIS A 57 3.83 5.69 14.15
CA HIS A 57 4.42 4.74 15.09
C HIS A 57 3.71 3.37 15.09
N GLU A 58 2.38 3.33 14.87
CA GLU A 58 1.62 2.07 14.85
C GLU A 58 1.98 1.25 13.61
N ILE A 59 2.19 1.93 12.48
CA ILE A 59 2.60 1.31 11.23
C ILE A 59 4.03 0.76 11.38
N ALA A 60 4.94 1.56 11.93
CA ALA A 60 6.33 1.18 12.18
C ALA A 60 6.44 -0.02 13.13
N GLU A 61 5.67 -0.04 14.21
CA GLU A 61 5.62 -1.15 15.17
C GLU A 61 5.10 -2.42 14.51
N ARG A 62 4.00 -2.34 13.75
CA ARG A 62 3.46 -3.51 13.03
C ARG A 62 4.43 -4.02 11.98
N HIS A 63 5.09 -3.13 11.25
CA HIS A 63 6.11 -3.49 10.26
C HIS A 63 7.26 -4.25 10.91
N THR A 64 7.81 -3.72 12.00
CA THR A 64 8.86 -4.36 12.81
C THR A 64 8.45 -5.76 13.27
N ASN A 65 7.22 -5.89 13.78
CA ASN A 65 6.70 -7.17 14.24
C ASN A 65 6.55 -8.18 13.10
N LEU A 66 6.13 -7.76 11.90
CA LEU A 66 6.04 -8.65 10.75
C LEU A 66 7.43 -9.08 10.23
N CYS A 67 8.40 -8.16 10.16
CA CYS A 67 9.77 -8.52 9.78
C CYS A 67 10.34 -9.58 10.74
N ARG A 68 10.13 -9.41 12.05
CA ARG A 68 10.55 -10.38 13.07
C ARG A 68 9.82 -11.71 12.97
N LEU A 69 8.49 -11.69 12.76
CA LEU A 69 7.66 -12.89 12.76
C LEU A 69 7.96 -13.80 11.58
N TYR A 70 8.20 -13.22 10.40
CA TYR A 70 8.42 -13.99 9.18
C TYR A 70 9.90 -14.25 8.88
N ALA A 71 10.82 -13.55 9.56
CA ALA A 71 12.28 -13.66 9.45
C ALA A 71 12.82 -13.67 8.01
N SER A 72 11.98 -13.27 7.06
CA SER A 72 12.23 -13.33 5.63
C SER A 72 12.81 -12.02 5.11
N ILE A 73 12.83 -10.97 5.94
CA ILE A 73 13.31 -9.63 5.66
C ILE A 73 13.99 -9.10 6.92
N ASP A 74 15.14 -8.43 6.75
CA ASP A 74 15.84 -7.79 7.84
C ASP A 74 14.93 -6.80 8.58
N THR A 75 15.13 -6.63 9.88
CA THR A 75 14.35 -5.64 10.64
C THR A 75 15.00 -4.27 10.44
N PRO A 76 14.34 -3.32 9.78
CA PRO A 76 14.93 -2.00 9.59
C PRO A 76 14.93 -1.22 10.90
N THR A 77 15.89 -0.32 11.01
CA THR A 77 15.98 0.68 12.08
C THR A 77 14.82 1.66 12.03
N PHE A 78 14.62 2.41 13.12
CA PHE A 78 13.59 3.44 13.18
C PHE A 78 13.80 4.52 12.11
N GLU A 79 15.05 4.95 11.88
CA GLU A 79 15.39 5.96 10.87
C GLU A 79 15.07 5.48 9.44
N GLU A 80 15.37 4.23 9.11
CA GLU A 80 15.03 3.65 7.80
C GLU A 80 13.51 3.53 7.60
N GLN A 81 12.75 3.26 8.67
CA GLN A 81 11.30 3.20 8.60
C GLN A 81 10.68 4.58 8.40
N ASP A 82 11.19 5.60 9.12
CA ASP A 82 10.75 6.98 8.94
C ASP A 82 11.07 7.48 7.53
N GLU A 83 12.27 7.19 7.02
CA GLU A 83 12.64 7.50 5.64
C GLU A 83 11.73 6.77 4.63
N ALA A 84 11.41 5.49 4.87
CA ALA A 84 10.50 4.74 4.02
C ALA A 84 9.09 5.36 4.00
N ILE A 85 8.57 5.79 5.15
CA ILE A 85 7.28 6.50 5.25
C ILE A 85 7.36 7.83 4.49
N ALA A 86 8.43 8.61 4.67
CA ALA A 86 8.63 9.86 3.97
C ALA A 86 8.66 9.67 2.44
N ARG A 87 9.36 8.63 1.95
CA ARG A 87 9.38 8.28 0.52
C ARG A 87 7.99 7.91 0.00
N LEU A 88 7.20 7.15 0.77
CA LEU A 88 5.82 6.79 0.42
C LEU A 88 4.88 8.00 0.38
N LEU A 89 5.11 9.00 1.25
CA LEU A 89 4.40 10.28 1.22
C LEU A 89 4.78 11.09 -0.02
N CYS A 90 6.08 11.18 -0.35
CA CYS A 90 6.56 11.84 -1.56
C CYS A 90 6.01 11.20 -2.84
N SER A 91 5.89 9.86 -2.87
CA SER A 91 5.32 9.12 -3.99
C SER A 91 3.79 9.12 -4.04
N ARG A 92 3.13 9.80 -3.08
CA ARG A 92 1.66 9.88 -2.93
C ARG A 92 0.98 8.51 -2.77
N LEU A 93 1.73 7.50 -2.33
CA LEU A 93 1.19 6.18 -1.98
C LEU A 93 0.67 6.17 -0.54
N MET A 94 1.19 7.09 0.27
CA MET A 94 0.58 7.56 1.50
C MET A 94 0.29 9.05 1.39
N THR A 95 -0.65 9.53 2.21
CA THR A 95 -0.91 10.96 2.37
C THR A 95 -0.99 11.32 3.86
N PRO A 96 -0.72 12.58 4.23
CA PRO A 96 -0.91 13.05 5.60
C PRO A 96 -2.37 12.86 6.06
N GLY A 97 -2.53 12.44 7.32
CA GLY A 97 -3.81 12.31 8.00
C GLY A 97 -4.33 13.66 8.52
N ALA A 98 -5.37 13.61 9.34
CA ALA A 98 -5.97 14.81 9.93
C ALA A 98 -5.08 15.50 10.98
N ALA A 99 -4.26 14.74 11.72
CA ALA A 99 -3.36 15.27 12.74
C ALA A 99 -1.87 15.12 12.36
N PRO A 100 -0.97 15.95 12.93
CA PRO A 100 0.47 15.75 12.79
C PRO A 100 0.88 14.34 13.26
N GLY A 101 1.75 13.67 12.50
CA GLY A 101 2.16 12.29 12.79
C GLY A 101 1.19 11.21 12.30
N GLN A 102 0.01 11.59 11.79
CA GLN A 102 -0.91 10.65 11.16
C GLN A 102 -0.70 10.56 9.66
N VAL A 103 -0.92 9.36 9.12
CA VAL A 103 -0.86 9.06 7.69
C VAL A 103 -2.00 8.12 7.29
N ARG A 104 -2.34 8.14 6.01
CA ARG A 104 -3.29 7.21 5.40
C ARG A 104 -2.74 6.64 4.10
N ALA A 105 -2.97 5.36 3.87
CA ALA A 105 -2.65 4.74 2.59
C ALA A 105 -3.60 5.28 1.50
N ALA A 106 -3.02 5.65 0.36
CA ALA A 106 -3.76 6.07 -0.84
C ALA A 106 -3.87 4.93 -1.87
N ALA A 107 -2.95 3.97 -1.83
CA ALA A 107 -3.04 2.74 -2.61
C ALA A 107 -4.18 1.84 -2.11
N THR A 108 -4.67 0.94 -2.96
CA THR A 108 -5.67 -0.05 -2.57
C THR A 108 -5.04 -1.37 -2.14
N ALA A 109 -5.81 -2.19 -1.41
CA ALA A 109 -5.42 -3.57 -1.10
C ALA A 109 -5.12 -4.39 -2.37
N GLU A 110 -5.85 -4.16 -3.45
CA GLU A 110 -5.65 -4.87 -4.71
C GLU A 110 -4.33 -4.50 -5.39
N ASP A 111 -3.94 -3.21 -5.35
CA ASP A 111 -2.64 -2.76 -5.88
C ASP A 111 -1.48 -3.47 -5.17
N VAL A 112 -1.56 -3.58 -3.83
CA VAL A 112 -0.54 -4.26 -3.02
C VAL A 112 -0.53 -5.77 -3.29
N ARG A 113 -1.69 -6.42 -3.40
CA ARG A 113 -1.74 -7.85 -3.76
C ARG A 113 -1.17 -8.12 -5.14
N GLN A 114 -1.42 -7.24 -6.11
CA GLN A 114 -0.89 -7.40 -7.45
C GLN A 114 0.64 -7.20 -7.47
N ALA A 115 1.16 -6.23 -6.73
CA ALA A 115 2.60 -6.03 -6.56
C ALA A 115 3.26 -7.23 -5.83
N ALA A 116 2.60 -7.79 -4.81
CA ALA A 116 3.08 -8.96 -4.08
C ALA A 116 3.37 -10.16 -4.97
N LYS A 117 2.57 -10.39 -6.02
CA LYS A 117 2.77 -11.49 -6.98
C LYS A 117 4.11 -11.41 -7.70
N THR A 118 4.67 -10.21 -7.83
CA THR A 118 5.98 -10.00 -8.46
C THR A 118 7.15 -10.14 -7.47
N GLN A 119 6.88 -10.14 -6.16
CA GLN A 119 7.87 -10.23 -5.09
C GLN A 119 7.69 -11.52 -4.29
N GLN A 120 8.31 -12.61 -4.76
CA GLN A 120 8.15 -13.96 -4.20
C GLN A 120 8.41 -14.03 -2.69
N ARG A 121 9.36 -13.24 -2.17
CA ARG A 121 9.68 -13.18 -0.73
C ARG A 121 8.55 -12.58 0.11
N LEU A 122 7.72 -11.70 -0.47
CA LEU A 122 6.63 -11.05 0.26
C LEU A 122 5.27 -11.71 0.05
N ALA A 123 5.08 -12.44 -1.05
CA ALA A 123 3.81 -13.07 -1.39
C ALA A 123 3.21 -13.87 -0.20
N HIS A 124 4.01 -14.73 0.44
CA HIS A 124 3.55 -15.56 1.56
C HIS A 124 3.18 -14.77 2.83
N ILE A 125 3.74 -13.57 3.02
CA ILE A 125 3.43 -12.70 4.15
C ILE A 125 2.13 -11.95 3.85
N LEU A 126 2.04 -11.37 2.64
CA LEU A 126 0.94 -10.51 2.23
C LEU A 126 -0.38 -11.29 2.07
N GLU A 127 -0.32 -12.58 1.73
CA GLU A 127 -1.48 -13.48 1.75
C GLU A 127 -2.07 -13.68 3.15
N LYS A 128 -1.25 -13.58 4.20
CA LYS A 128 -1.67 -13.75 5.60
C LYS A 128 -2.16 -12.45 6.23
N LEU A 129 -1.96 -11.32 5.57
CA LEU A 129 -2.42 -10.03 6.09
C LEU A 129 -3.90 -9.80 5.73
N PRO A 130 -4.70 -9.23 6.66
CA PRO A 130 -6.03 -8.75 6.35
C PRO A 130 -5.90 -7.44 5.56
N LEU A 131 -5.56 -7.54 4.28
CA LEU A 131 -5.71 -6.50 3.26
C LEU A 131 -7.15 -6.54 2.74
#